data_AF-A0A4D7H529-F1
#
_entry.id   AF-A0A4D7H529-F1
#
_cell.length_a   1.000
_cell.length_b   1.000
_cell.length_c   1.000
_cell.angle_alpha   90.00
_cell.angle_beta   90.00
_cell.angle_gamma   90.00
#
_symmetry.space_group_name_H-M   'P 1'
#
loop_
_entity.id
_entity.type
_entity.pdbx_description
1 polymer ?
#
loop_
_entity_poly.entity_id
_entity_poly.type
_entity_poly.pdbx_seq_one_letter_code
_entity_poly.pdbx_strand_id
1 'polypeptide(L)'
;MELLFRVLVAGFVIVAPSALFLGLWHGLHTLRDDRLVERLLDETDEEFGRSGLFALTPTARRSRRSGAVACRACGTPNPRGVRFCHGCLSKLDTA
;
A
#
# COMPACT_ATOMS: atom_id res chain seq x y z
N MET A 1 17.92 46.94 -14.85
CA MET A 1 16.66 46.16 -14.93
C MET A 1 16.88 44.74 -15.44
N GLU A 2 17.72 44.53 -16.45
CA GLU A 2 18.00 43.18 -17.02
C GLU A 2 18.60 42.18 -16.01
N LEU A 3 19.54 42.61 -15.16
CA LEU A 3 20.15 41.75 -14.14
C LEU A 3 19.14 41.28 -13.09
N LEU A 4 18.29 42.18 -12.61
CA LEU A 4 17.25 41.86 -11.64
C LEU A 4 16.28 40.82 -12.21
N PHE A 5 15.85 41.00 -13.47
CA PHE A 5 14.97 40.06 -14.16
C PHE A 5 15.59 38.67 -14.29
N ARG A 6 16.87 38.58 -14.70
CA ARG A 6 17.58 37.30 -14.81
C ARG A 6 17.73 36.58 -13.48
N VAL A 7 18.02 37.31 -12.41
CA VAL A 7 18.14 36.73 -11.06
C VAL A 7 16.79 36.19 -10.58
N LEU A 8 15.69 36.91 -10.83
CA LEU A 8 14.35 36.45 -10.48
C LEU A 8 13.95 35.18 -11.27
N VAL A 9 14.21 35.16 -12.57
CA VAL A 9 13.92 34.00 -13.42
C VAL A 9 14.76 32.79 -12.98
N ALA A 10 16.06 32.99 -12.73
CA ALA A 10 16.93 31.92 -12.25
C ALA A 10 16.47 31.37 -10.89
N GLY A 11 16.14 32.25 -9.95
CA GLY A 11 15.61 31.86 -8.64
C GLY A 11 14.31 31.08 -8.76
N PHE A 12 13.37 31.55 -9.59
CA PHE A 12 12.12 30.85 -9.84
C PHE A 12 12.35 29.46 -10.44
N VAL A 13 13.20 29.34 -11.47
CA VAL A 13 13.50 28.05 -12.12
C VAL A 13 14.11 27.04 -11.15
N ILE A 14 14.87 27.49 -10.15
CA ILE A 14 15.48 26.62 -9.13
C ILE A 14 14.46 26.22 -8.05
N VAL A 15 13.64 27.16 -7.57
CA VAL A 15 12.73 26.94 -6.43
C VAL A 15 11.41 26.29 -6.86
N ALA A 16 10.89 26.64 -8.03
CA ALA A 16 9.59 26.18 -8.52
C ALA A 16 9.45 24.65 -8.59
N PRO A 17 10.44 23.86 -9.08
CA PRO A 17 10.31 22.40 -9.13
C PRO A 17 10.18 21.78 -7.73
N SER A 18 10.94 22.29 -6.77
CA SER A 18 10.92 21.82 -5.38
C SER A 18 9.60 22.20 -4.70
N ALA A 19 9.12 23.44 -4.92
CA ALA A 19 7.85 23.89 -4.39
C ALA A 19 6.66 23.12 -4.99
N LEU A 20 6.68 22.85 -6.30
CA LEU A 20 5.67 22.04 -7.00
C LEU A 20 5.62 20.62 -6.42
N PHE A 21 6.79 20.01 -6.20
CA PHE A 21 6.90 18.67 -5.62
C PHE A 21 6.36 18.62 -4.19
N LEU A 22 6.79 19.54 -3.33
CA LEU A 22 6.34 19.60 -1.93
C LEU A 22 4.84 19.92 -1.84
N GLY A 23 4.34 20.82 -2.69
CA GLY A 23 2.91 21.13 -2.78
C GLY A 23 2.08 19.92 -3.19
N LEU A 24 2.52 19.17 -4.19
CA LEU A 24 1.85 17.94 -4.62
C LEU A 24 1.87 16.88 -3.52
N TRP A 25 3.02 16.67 -2.87
CA TRP A 25 3.18 15.74 -1.77
C TRP A 25 2.26 16.07 -0.61
N HIS A 26 2.23 17.35 -0.20
CA HIS A 26 1.37 17.82 0.88
C HIS A 26 -0.11 17.69 0.53
N GLY A 27 -0.51 18.02 -0.71
CA GLY A 27 -1.88 17.85 -1.17
C GLY A 27 -2.33 16.39 -1.18
N LEU A 28 -1.47 15.46 -1.59
CA LEU A 28 -1.74 14.03 -1.50
C LEU A 28 -1.86 13.54 -0.05
N HIS A 29 -1.10 14.13 0.87
CA HIS A 29 -1.18 13.82 2.30
C HIS A 29 -2.51 14.29 2.91
N THR A 30 -2.92 15.52 2.60
CA THR A 30 -4.21 16.10 3.03
C THR A 30 -5.40 15.28 2.53
N LEU A 31 -5.39 14.89 1.25
CA LEU A 31 -6.48 14.08 0.69
C LEU A 31 -6.57 12.68 1.29
N ARG A 32 -5.46 12.16 1.82
CA ARG A 32 -5.42 10.85 2.46
C ARG A 32 -5.95 10.89 3.90
N ASP A 33 -5.66 11.94 4.65
CA ASP A 33 -5.99 11.99 6.09
C ASP A 33 -7.44 12.43 6.38
N ASP A 34 -7.99 13.45 5.73
CA ASP A 34 -9.12 14.19 6.35
C ASP A 34 -10.52 13.60 6.16
N ARG A 35 -10.71 12.54 5.35
CA ARG A 35 -12.06 12.02 5.04
C ARG A 35 -12.14 10.51 4.90
N LEU A 36 -11.06 9.84 4.53
CA LEU A 36 -11.04 8.39 4.35
C LEU A 36 -10.72 7.67 5.65
N VAL A 37 -9.79 8.21 6.45
CA VAL A 37 -9.40 7.66 7.75
C VAL A 37 -10.55 7.77 8.75
N GLU A 38 -11.19 8.94 8.84
CA GLU A 38 -12.34 9.15 9.75
C GLU A 38 -13.49 8.17 9.46
N ARG A 39 -13.81 7.94 8.18
CA ARG A 39 -14.88 7.00 7.79
C ARG A 39 -14.50 5.54 8.04
N LEU A 40 -13.24 5.17 7.80
CA LEU A 40 -12.77 3.81 8.10
C LEU A 40 -12.72 3.57 9.60
N LEU A 41 -12.29 4.54 10.40
CA LEU A 41 -12.29 4.45 11.86
C LEU A 41 -13.72 4.29 12.39
N ASP A 42 -14.65 5.13 11.93
CA ASP A 42 -16.07 5.08 12.31
C ASP A 42 -16.73 3.74 11.91
N GLU A 43 -16.44 3.21 10.71
CA GLU A 43 -16.92 1.90 10.27
C GLU A 43 -16.25 0.73 11.03
N THR A 44 -14.98 0.90 11.43
CA THR A 44 -14.27 -0.13 12.20
C THR A 44 -14.66 -0.14 13.68
N ASP A 45 -14.90 0.99 14.34
CA ASP A 45 -15.23 1.04 15.76
C ASP A 45 -16.58 0.34 16.08
N GLU A 46 -17.56 0.43 15.18
CA GLU A 46 -18.83 -0.30 15.26
C GLU A 46 -18.67 -1.82 15.05
N GLU A 47 -17.73 -2.25 14.20
CA GLU A 47 -17.50 -3.67 13.87
C GLU A 47 -16.47 -4.35 14.82
N PHE A 48 -15.53 -3.60 15.39
CA PHE A 48 -14.52 -4.06 16.36
C PHE A 48 -15.06 -4.40 17.74
N GLY A 49 -16.17 -3.79 18.13
CA GLY A 49 -16.90 -4.18 19.34
C GLY A 49 -17.55 -5.57 19.25
N ARG A 50 -17.70 -6.15 18.04
CA ARG A 50 -18.35 -7.47 17.86
C ARG A 50 -17.55 -8.50 17.06
N SER A 51 -16.51 -8.15 16.32
CA SER A 51 -15.72 -9.13 15.56
C SER A 51 -14.31 -8.62 15.21
N GLY A 52 -13.31 -9.12 15.94
CA GLY A 52 -11.91 -8.83 15.69
C GLY A 52 -11.44 -9.17 14.26
N LEU A 53 -11.12 -8.14 13.48
CA LEU A 53 -9.82 -7.87 12.82
C LEU A 53 -9.26 -8.87 11.79
N PHE A 54 -9.98 -9.94 11.42
CA PHE A 54 -9.49 -10.89 10.41
C PHE A 54 -10.41 -11.13 9.20
N ALA A 55 -11.49 -10.37 9.04
CA ALA A 55 -12.52 -10.68 8.03
C ALA A 55 -12.40 -9.96 6.67
N LEU A 56 -11.58 -8.90 6.53
CA LEU A 56 -11.62 -8.04 5.34
C LEU A 56 -10.55 -8.31 4.28
N THR A 57 -10.03 -9.53 4.21
CA THR A 57 -9.43 -10.00 2.95
C THR A 57 -10.48 -10.82 2.19
N PRO A 58 -11.04 -10.32 1.06
CA PRO A 58 -11.95 -11.12 0.23
C PRO A 58 -11.28 -12.39 -0.32
N THR A 59 -9.95 -12.45 -0.27
CA THR A 59 -9.12 -13.61 -0.62
C THR A 59 -9.11 -14.70 0.47
N ALA A 60 -9.33 -14.38 1.76
CA ALA A 60 -9.32 -15.37 2.83
C ALA A 60 -10.57 -16.28 2.80
N ARG A 61 -11.74 -15.75 2.40
CA ARG A 61 -12.98 -16.53 2.39
C ARG A 61 -13.11 -17.48 1.20
N ARG A 62 -12.46 -17.16 0.07
CA ARG A 62 -12.46 -18.02 -1.13
C ARG A 62 -11.35 -19.10 -1.10
N SER A 63 -10.29 -18.90 -0.33
CA SER A 63 -9.16 -19.85 -0.21
C SER A 63 -9.48 -21.12 0.60
N ARG A 64 -10.43 -21.07 1.54
CA ARG A 64 -10.75 -22.24 2.39
C ARG A 64 -11.37 -23.44 1.66
N ARG A 65 -11.71 -23.33 0.36
CA ARG A 65 -12.23 -24.46 -0.42
C ARG A 65 -11.31 -25.02 -1.50
N SER A 66 -10.14 -24.42 -1.76
CA SER A 66 -9.30 -24.83 -2.89
C SER A 66 -7.81 -24.87 -2.52
N GLY A 67 -7.43 -25.92 -1.79
CA GLY A 67 -6.09 -26.50 -1.67
C GLY A 67 -4.90 -25.55 -1.48
N ALA A 68 -4.40 -25.44 -0.25
CA ALA A 68 -3.05 -24.95 0.02
C ALA A 68 -2.04 -26.11 -0.09
N VAL A 69 -0.81 -25.84 -0.54
CA VAL A 69 0.33 -26.76 -0.56
C VAL A 69 1.41 -26.22 0.39
N ALA A 70 1.85 -27.04 1.34
CA ALA A 70 2.91 -26.67 2.26
C ALA A 70 4.27 -26.70 1.56
N CYS A 71 5.10 -25.68 1.80
CA CYS A 71 6.48 -25.67 1.34
C CYS A 71 7.30 -26.76 2.07
N ARG A 72 8.05 -27.57 1.33
CA ARG A 72 8.95 -28.60 1.91
C ARG A 72 10.19 -28.03 2.60
N ALA A 73 10.62 -26.82 2.22
CA ALA A 73 11.81 -26.18 2.80
C ALA A 73 11.52 -25.46 4.12
N CYS A 74 10.39 -24.75 4.22
CA CYS A 74 10.09 -23.91 5.38
C CYS A 74 8.70 -24.13 6.03
N GLY A 75 7.90 -25.06 5.50
CA GLY A 75 6.58 -25.40 6.06
C GLY A 75 5.48 -24.38 5.78
N THR A 76 5.79 -23.23 5.19
CA THR A 76 4.81 -22.17 4.93
C THR A 76 3.70 -22.66 3.97
N PRO A 77 2.41 -22.44 4.28
CA PRO A 77 1.29 -22.85 3.43
C PRO A 77 1.12 -21.91 2.23
N ASN A 78 1.28 -22.40 1.00
CA ASN A 78 1.15 -21.61 -0.23
C ASN A 78 -0.14 -21.96 -0.98
N PRO A 79 -0.77 -21.01 -1.69
CA PRO A 79 -1.90 -21.31 -2.56
C PRO A 79 -1.49 -22.22 -3.74
N ARG A 80 -2.37 -23.13 -4.19
CA ARG A 80 -2.14 -23.90 -5.43
C ARG A 80 -1.95 -22.97 -6.64
N GLY A 81 -1.03 -23.34 -7.54
CA GLY A 81 -0.74 -22.59 -8.77
C GLY A 81 0.45 -21.62 -8.68
N VAL A 82 1.02 -21.39 -7.49
CA VAL A 82 2.25 -20.60 -7.34
C VAL A 82 3.49 -21.50 -7.45
N ARG A 83 4.52 -21.00 -8.15
CA ARG A 83 5.76 -21.75 -8.45
C ARG A 83 6.83 -21.63 -7.37
N PHE A 84 6.74 -20.60 -6.53
CA PHE A 84 7.72 -20.28 -5.49
C PHE A 84 7.01 -20.02 -4.15
N CYS A 85 7.69 -20.36 -3.07
CA CYS A 85 7.20 -20.11 -1.73
C CYS A 85 7.25 -18.61 -1.37
N HIS A 86 6.19 -18.08 -0.76
CA HIS A 86 6.18 -16.68 -0.33
C HIS A 86 6.98 -16.40 0.97
N GLY A 87 7.34 -17.46 1.72
CA GLY A 87 8.14 -17.33 2.95
C GLY A 87 9.65 -17.40 2.69
N CYS A 88 10.10 -18.44 1.99
CA CYS A 88 11.53 -18.72 1.78
C CYS A 88 11.99 -18.66 0.32
N LEU A 89 11.09 -18.36 -0.63
CA LEU A 89 11.37 -18.29 -2.07
C LEU A 89 11.85 -19.60 -2.71
N SER A 90 11.83 -20.73 -1.99
CA SER A 90 12.13 -22.04 -2.58
C SER A 90 11.10 -22.41 -3.66
N LYS A 91 11.53 -23.16 -4.67
CA LYS A 91 10.62 -23.70 -5.69
C LYS A 91 9.63 -24.69 -5.04
N LEU A 92 8.37 -24.61 -5.43
CA LEU A 92 7.32 -25.53 -4.99
C LEU A 92 7.14 -26.61 -6.04
N ASP A 93 7.07 -27.87 -5.61
CA ASP A 93 6.77 -29.01 -6.48
C ASP A 93 5.26 -29.00 -6.78
N THR A 94 4.85 -28.24 -7.79
CA THR A 94 3.48 -28.30 -8.34
C THR A 94 3.32 -29.61 -9.10
N ALA A 95 2.53 -30.54 -8.55
CA ALA A 95 1.94 -31.65 -9.29
C ALA A 95 0.66 -31.18 -10.01
#